data_AF-A0A8C9YFB2-F1
#
_entry.id   AF-A0A8C9YFB2-F1
#
_cell.length_a   1.000
_cell.length_b   1.000
_cell.length_c   1.000
_cell.angle_alpha   90.00
_cell.angle_beta   90.00
_cell.angle_gamma   90.00
#
_symmetry.space_group_name_H-M   'P 1'
#
loop_
_entity.id
_entity.type
_entity.pdbx_description
1 polymer ?
#
loop_
_entity_poly.entity_id
_entity_poly.type
_entity_poly.pdbx_seq_one_letter_code
_entity_poly.pdbx_strand_id
1 'polypeptide(L)'
;MGLPTLEFSDSFLDSPEFRERLHCHEIELERTNRFIKDLIKDGNMLVSALRSLSLAVQRFSQSLQEFQFECIGDAETDDEISIANCCVFFLSQIQNADDVLISPLERFRKEQIGAVKEEKKQFDKETEKYYSVLEKHLSLSSKKKESQLHEADSQMSKDRQVFYDASLQYVFKIQEVQERKKFEFVEPLLAFLQGLFTFYHEGYELASEFEPYKQQLQFNLQNARNNFESTRAEVERLMKRIRSAEEDFKAPSCFTMEGYLYIQEKRPLGSVWTRYYCTYEKGSQMFTMSNTEARPNGVVNGTPEMFKLRSCVRRKTDSIDKRFCFDIEVVERHGVITLQALSEANRRLWMEAMDGKEPAGFNFVKKCIELVETRGLSTLGLYRTGGVNSKVQRLMTSVFGKKRPLDADTWDNKTITSGLKNYFRCLAEPVLTYRLHKEFIKAAKYDDQKYRVRAIHALVYKLPEKNRAMLDVLTNHLLKVSSHSDQNMMTVSNLGMIFGPTLLRSQEETVAAMMNIKFQNIVVEILIENHHKVYLSLPLPQAPSSRSTPRRNKAICLSSGKRKARLYPPALCLADNDSESLCSLQLLYSCYS
;
A
#
# COMPACT_ATOMS: atom_id res chain seq x y z
N MET A 1 -17.04 69.00 -37.51
CA MET A 1 -17.43 69.31 -38.90
C MET A 1 -16.73 68.33 -39.82
N GLY A 2 -17.18 68.17 -41.07
CA GLY A 2 -16.47 67.37 -42.07
C GLY A 2 -15.21 68.06 -42.58
N LEU A 3 -14.44 67.37 -43.42
CA LEU A 3 -13.38 67.99 -44.21
C LEU A 3 -13.99 68.92 -45.28
N PRO A 4 -13.32 70.02 -45.66
CA PRO A 4 -13.77 70.89 -46.75
C PRO A 4 -13.68 70.17 -48.11
N THR A 5 -14.40 70.62 -49.14
CA THR A 5 -14.30 69.99 -50.47
C THR A 5 -13.01 70.38 -51.19
N LEU A 6 -12.56 69.52 -52.11
CA LEU A 6 -11.43 69.78 -53.00
C LEU A 6 -11.97 69.83 -54.44
N GLU A 7 -12.32 71.03 -54.91
CA GLU A 7 -12.79 71.21 -56.28
C GLU A 7 -11.61 71.14 -57.27
N PHE A 8 -11.77 70.41 -58.38
CA PHE A 8 -10.73 70.30 -59.41
C PHE A 8 -10.41 71.65 -60.10
N SER A 9 -11.32 72.62 -60.02
CA SER A 9 -11.07 74.02 -60.42
C SER A 9 -9.94 74.67 -59.64
N ASP A 10 -9.81 74.33 -58.35
CA ASP A 10 -8.98 75.07 -57.42
C ASP A 10 -7.51 74.65 -57.55
N SER A 11 -7.27 73.38 -57.91
CA SER A 11 -5.96 72.86 -58.32
C SER A 11 -5.37 73.54 -59.56
N PHE A 12 -6.17 74.23 -60.38
CA PHE A 12 -5.65 75.04 -61.49
C PHE A 12 -5.09 76.40 -61.03
N LEU A 13 -5.64 76.94 -59.93
CA LEU A 13 -5.24 78.23 -59.35
C LEU A 13 -4.13 78.08 -58.31
N ASP A 14 -3.94 76.89 -57.74
CA ASP A 14 -2.93 76.55 -56.73
C ASP A 14 -2.94 77.51 -55.51
N SER A 15 -4.13 77.97 -55.10
CA SER A 15 -4.26 79.05 -54.12
C SER A 15 -3.84 78.64 -52.70
N PRO A 16 -3.45 79.60 -51.83
CA PRO A 16 -3.13 79.31 -50.43
C PRO A 16 -4.27 78.59 -49.69
N GLU A 17 -5.51 78.97 -49.97
CA GLU A 17 -6.70 78.36 -49.37
C GLU A 17 -6.94 76.94 -49.91
N PHE A 18 -6.62 76.68 -51.18
CA PHE A 18 -6.64 75.32 -51.75
C PHE A 18 -5.57 74.44 -51.08
N ARG A 19 -4.34 74.95 -50.92
CA ARG A 19 -3.24 74.25 -50.21
C ARG A 19 -3.60 73.99 -48.73
N GLU A 20 -4.29 74.92 -48.06
CA GLU A 20 -4.79 74.70 -46.69
C GLU A 20 -5.87 73.59 -46.64
N ARG A 21 -6.86 73.63 -47.54
CA ARG A 21 -7.86 72.55 -47.67
C ARG A 21 -7.18 71.20 -47.92
N LEU A 22 -6.24 71.14 -48.85
CA LEU A 22 -5.47 69.94 -49.20
C LEU A 22 -4.72 69.39 -47.96
N HIS A 23 -4.08 70.26 -47.19
CA HIS A 23 -3.36 69.86 -45.98
C HIS A 23 -4.28 69.32 -44.88
N CYS A 24 -5.52 69.81 -44.75
CA CYS A 24 -6.51 69.20 -43.85
C CYS A 24 -6.82 67.73 -44.22
N HIS A 25 -6.86 67.38 -45.51
CA HIS A 25 -7.02 65.98 -45.94
C HIS A 25 -5.76 65.15 -45.64
N GLU A 26 -4.55 65.70 -45.83
CA GLU A 26 -3.29 65.03 -45.51
C GLU A 26 -3.20 64.64 -44.02
N ILE A 27 -3.55 65.56 -43.12
CA ILE A 27 -3.54 65.33 -41.67
C ILE A 27 -4.48 64.17 -41.30
N GLU A 28 -5.71 64.16 -41.83
CA GLU A 28 -6.68 63.11 -41.52
C GLU A 28 -6.30 61.77 -42.18
N LEU A 29 -5.61 61.77 -43.32
CA LEU A 29 -5.03 60.57 -43.93
C LEU A 29 -3.91 59.97 -43.07
N GLU A 30 -2.99 60.78 -42.52
CA GLU A 30 -1.94 60.28 -41.62
C GLU A 30 -2.48 59.86 -40.24
N ARG A 31 -3.55 60.49 -39.77
CA ARG A 31 -4.30 60.05 -38.59
C ARG A 31 -4.95 58.68 -38.84
N THR A 32 -5.62 58.51 -39.97
CA THR A 32 -6.26 57.26 -40.42
C THR A 32 -5.20 56.15 -40.55
N ASN A 33 -4.07 56.44 -41.21
CA ASN A 33 -2.91 55.54 -41.34
C ASN A 33 -2.39 55.05 -39.99
N ARG A 34 -2.23 55.96 -39.01
CA ARG A 34 -1.78 55.62 -37.65
C ARG A 34 -2.79 54.72 -36.94
N PHE A 35 -4.06 55.14 -36.92
CA PHE A 35 -5.14 54.37 -36.31
C PHE A 35 -5.26 52.95 -36.87
N ILE A 36 -5.12 52.78 -38.19
CA ILE A 36 -5.14 51.46 -38.84
C ILE A 36 -3.91 50.62 -38.44
N LYS A 37 -2.72 51.21 -38.26
CA LYS A 37 -1.54 50.47 -37.75
C LYS A 37 -1.76 49.97 -36.33
N ASP A 38 -2.27 50.83 -35.44
CA ASP A 38 -2.51 50.49 -34.05
C ASP A 38 -3.62 49.43 -33.92
N LEU A 39 -4.70 49.56 -34.70
CA LEU A 39 -5.79 48.58 -34.78
C LEU A 39 -5.32 47.22 -35.35
N ILE A 40 -4.46 47.20 -36.37
CA ILE A 40 -3.86 45.95 -36.88
C ILE A 40 -2.98 45.31 -35.80
N LYS A 41 -2.19 46.08 -35.06
CA LYS A 41 -1.35 45.57 -33.96
C LYS A 41 -2.22 44.93 -32.87
N ASP A 42 -3.25 45.61 -32.40
CA ASP A 42 -4.09 45.14 -31.31
C ASP A 42 -4.99 43.97 -31.76
N GLY A 43 -5.44 43.96 -33.02
CA GLY A 43 -6.08 42.80 -33.65
C GLY A 43 -5.17 41.57 -33.74
N ASN A 44 -3.89 41.74 -34.08
CA ASN A 44 -2.92 40.65 -34.04
C ASN A 44 -2.70 40.10 -32.62
N MET A 45 -2.72 40.96 -31.60
CA MET A 45 -2.66 40.52 -30.19
C MET A 45 -3.90 39.69 -29.81
N LEU A 46 -5.09 40.10 -30.26
CA LEU A 46 -6.34 39.36 -30.02
C LEU A 46 -6.34 37.99 -30.71
N VAL A 47 -5.95 37.90 -31.99
CA VAL A 47 -5.88 36.61 -32.71
C VAL A 47 -4.77 35.71 -32.12
N SER A 48 -3.66 36.28 -31.65
CA SER A 48 -2.61 35.55 -30.92
C SER A 48 -3.13 34.96 -29.59
N ALA A 49 -3.96 35.70 -28.85
CA ALA A 49 -4.63 35.19 -27.65
C ALA A 49 -5.61 34.06 -27.97
N LEU A 50 -6.45 34.21 -29.01
CA LEU A 50 -7.39 33.17 -29.46
C LEU A 50 -6.67 31.88 -29.90
N ARG A 51 -5.56 32.00 -30.63
CA ARG A 51 -4.68 30.88 -31.00
C ARG A 51 -4.06 30.21 -29.77
N SER A 52 -3.64 30.98 -28.79
CA SER A 52 -3.07 30.47 -27.53
C SER A 52 -4.10 29.72 -26.70
N LEU A 53 -5.34 30.20 -26.65
CA LEU A 53 -6.47 29.52 -26.02
C LEU A 53 -6.79 28.19 -26.73
N SER A 54 -6.91 28.20 -28.06
CA SER A 54 -7.14 26.98 -28.86
C SER A 54 -6.05 25.92 -28.60
N LEU A 55 -4.77 26.31 -28.60
CA LEU A 55 -3.66 25.40 -28.32
C LEU A 55 -3.65 24.90 -26.86
N ALA A 56 -4.05 25.73 -25.89
CA ALA A 56 -4.17 25.32 -24.49
C ALA A 56 -5.31 24.29 -24.30
N VAL A 57 -6.46 24.52 -24.93
CA VAL A 57 -7.58 23.57 -24.97
C VAL A 57 -7.16 22.25 -25.62
N GLN A 58 -6.46 22.29 -26.76
CA GLN A 58 -5.95 21.08 -27.45
C GLN A 58 -4.93 20.28 -26.62
N ARG A 59 -4.11 20.94 -25.80
CA ARG A 59 -3.17 20.24 -24.89
C ARG A 59 -3.85 19.62 -23.69
N PHE A 60 -4.77 20.36 -23.05
CA PHE A 60 -5.57 19.83 -21.95
C PHE A 60 -6.44 18.65 -22.42
N SER A 61 -7.03 18.79 -23.61
CA SER A 61 -7.72 17.73 -24.38
C SER A 61 -6.88 16.45 -24.49
N GLN A 62 -5.64 16.54 -24.98
CA GLN A 62 -4.76 15.37 -25.08
C GLN A 62 -4.48 14.73 -23.70
N SER A 63 -4.20 15.54 -22.66
CA SER A 63 -3.98 15.02 -21.30
C SER A 63 -5.22 14.34 -20.70
N LEU A 64 -6.42 14.70 -21.14
CA LEU A 64 -7.67 14.02 -20.78
C LEU A 64 -7.87 12.71 -21.57
N GLN A 65 -7.44 12.63 -22.84
CA GLN A 65 -7.47 11.39 -23.62
C GLN A 65 -6.46 10.33 -23.14
N GLU A 66 -5.32 10.77 -22.62
CA GLU A 66 -4.29 9.89 -22.05
C GLU A 66 -4.64 9.40 -20.63
N PHE A 67 -5.69 9.95 -20.00
CA PHE A 67 -6.15 9.54 -18.68
C PHE A 67 -7.11 8.35 -18.76
N GLN A 68 -6.83 7.28 -18.02
CA GLN A 68 -7.69 6.10 -17.89
C GLN A 68 -8.07 5.92 -16.41
N PHE A 69 -9.33 5.59 -16.16
CA PHE A 69 -9.78 5.14 -14.85
C PHE A 69 -9.55 3.62 -14.75
N GLU A 70 -8.98 3.16 -13.62
CA GLU A 70 -8.94 1.74 -13.25
C GLU A 70 -9.90 1.53 -12.07
N CYS A 71 -11.04 0.89 -12.32
CA CYS A 71 -12.05 0.62 -11.29
C CYS A 71 -11.72 -0.65 -10.48
N ILE A 72 -12.22 -0.75 -9.24
CA ILE A 72 -11.93 -1.90 -8.36
C ILE A 72 -12.94 -3.03 -8.58
N GLY A 73 -12.66 -3.90 -9.55
CA GLY A 73 -13.44 -5.11 -9.82
C GLY A 73 -12.93 -5.88 -11.04
N ASP A 74 -13.49 -7.06 -11.29
CA ASP A 74 -13.23 -7.84 -12.51
C ASP A 74 -14.05 -7.35 -13.72
N ALA A 75 -14.95 -6.38 -13.51
CA ALA A 75 -15.78 -5.72 -14.52
C ALA A 75 -16.21 -4.33 -14.03
N GLU A 76 -16.45 -3.40 -14.96
CA GLU A 76 -16.95 -2.04 -14.69
C GLU A 76 -18.47 -1.95 -14.89
N THR A 77 -19.12 -0.99 -14.23
CA THR A 77 -20.53 -0.67 -14.43
C THR A 77 -20.74 0.34 -15.56
N ASP A 78 -21.95 0.39 -16.13
CA ASP A 78 -22.32 1.38 -17.17
C ASP A 78 -22.11 2.83 -16.69
N ASP A 79 -22.34 3.11 -15.40
CA ASP A 79 -22.07 4.41 -14.77
C ASP A 79 -20.57 4.75 -14.78
N GLU A 80 -19.70 3.78 -14.42
CA GLU A 80 -18.23 3.95 -14.41
C GLU A 80 -17.67 4.13 -15.83
N ILE A 81 -18.11 3.30 -16.79
CA ILE A 81 -17.73 3.43 -18.21
C ILE A 81 -18.17 4.78 -18.77
N SER A 82 -19.36 5.26 -18.40
CA SER A 82 -19.88 6.57 -18.82
C SER A 82 -19.07 7.73 -18.22
N ILE A 83 -18.66 7.62 -16.95
CA ILE A 83 -17.76 8.58 -16.28
C ILE A 83 -16.37 8.57 -16.93
N ALA A 84 -15.79 7.41 -17.22
CA ALA A 84 -14.46 7.32 -17.80
C ALA A 84 -14.38 7.97 -19.20
N ASN A 85 -15.41 7.78 -20.02
CA ASN A 85 -15.47 8.34 -21.37
C ASN A 85 -15.76 9.86 -21.43
N CYS A 86 -16.11 10.52 -20.33
CA CYS A 86 -16.44 11.96 -20.36
C CYS A 86 -15.28 12.82 -20.85
N CYS A 87 -14.05 12.41 -20.51
CA CYS A 87 -12.79 13.06 -20.90
C CYS A 87 -12.63 13.20 -22.42
N VAL A 88 -13.18 12.27 -23.22
CA VAL A 88 -13.00 12.23 -24.68
C VAL A 88 -14.01 13.14 -25.42
N PHE A 89 -15.15 13.46 -24.80
CA PHE A 89 -16.23 14.22 -25.47
C PHE A 89 -16.07 15.75 -25.43
N PHE A 90 -15.33 16.31 -24.47
CA PHE A 90 -15.15 17.76 -24.29
C PHE A 90 -14.34 18.48 -25.41
N LEU A 91 -13.99 17.78 -26.49
CA LEU A 91 -12.72 18.00 -27.21
C LEU A 91 -12.85 18.45 -28.68
N SER A 92 -14.07 18.54 -29.21
CA SER A 92 -14.34 18.50 -30.66
C SER A 92 -14.36 19.85 -31.41
N GLN A 93 -14.15 21.00 -30.74
CA GLN A 93 -14.41 22.32 -31.32
C GLN A 93 -13.27 23.35 -31.15
N ILE A 94 -13.34 24.45 -31.92
CA ILE A 94 -12.46 25.65 -32.01
C ILE A 94 -11.39 25.65 -33.14
N GLN A 95 -11.75 26.25 -34.29
CA GLN A 95 -10.91 26.86 -35.35
C GLN A 95 -11.80 27.89 -36.13
N ASN A 96 -11.37 28.95 -36.82
CA ASN A 96 -10.10 29.67 -37.05
C ASN A 96 -10.44 31.18 -37.14
N ALA A 97 -9.47 32.10 -36.94
CA ALA A 97 -9.74 33.54 -36.80
C ALA A 97 -8.76 34.51 -37.52
N ASP A 98 -7.83 34.05 -38.35
CA ASP A 98 -6.75 34.91 -38.90
C ASP A 98 -7.13 35.66 -40.19
N ASP A 99 -7.80 34.99 -41.12
CA ASP A 99 -7.94 35.45 -42.52
C ASP A 99 -8.93 36.61 -42.72
N VAL A 100 -9.87 36.79 -41.78
CA VAL A 100 -11.04 37.69 -41.94
C VAL A 100 -10.73 39.15 -41.65
N LEU A 101 -9.91 39.45 -40.63
CA LEU A 101 -9.68 40.83 -40.17
C LEU A 101 -8.33 41.42 -40.61
N ILE A 102 -7.24 40.67 -40.42
CA ILE A 102 -5.88 41.24 -40.52
C ILE A 102 -5.50 41.49 -41.98
N SER A 103 -5.73 40.51 -42.86
CA SER A 103 -5.35 40.57 -44.27
C SER A 103 -6.02 41.70 -45.06
N PRO A 104 -7.33 42.00 -44.91
CA PRO A 104 -7.94 43.16 -45.58
C PRO A 104 -7.42 44.51 -45.08
N LEU A 105 -7.25 44.69 -43.77
CA LEU A 105 -6.75 45.95 -43.19
C LEU A 105 -5.28 46.21 -43.57
N GLU A 106 -4.44 45.16 -43.58
CA GLU A 106 -3.08 45.20 -44.13
C GLU A 106 -3.07 45.65 -45.59
N ARG A 107 -4.00 45.14 -46.42
CA ARG A 107 -4.13 45.48 -47.83
C ARG A 107 -4.52 46.95 -48.04
N PHE A 108 -5.61 47.40 -47.42
CA PHE A 108 -6.07 48.79 -47.51
C PHE A 108 -4.98 49.79 -47.12
N ARG A 109 -4.24 49.51 -46.03
CA ARG A 109 -3.12 50.36 -45.58
C ARG A 109 -1.95 50.40 -46.57
N LYS A 110 -1.64 49.29 -47.24
CA LYS A 110 -0.52 49.21 -48.21
C LYS A 110 -0.89 49.81 -49.56
N GLU A 111 -2.06 49.47 -50.09
CA GLU A 111 -2.44 49.75 -51.47
C GLU A 111 -3.11 51.13 -51.61
N GLN A 112 -4.10 51.45 -50.77
CA GLN A 112 -4.83 52.72 -50.88
C GLN A 112 -4.05 53.89 -50.27
N ILE A 113 -3.68 53.78 -48.99
CA ILE A 113 -2.93 54.84 -48.28
C ILE A 113 -1.48 54.96 -48.81
N GLY A 114 -0.89 53.85 -49.24
CA GLY A 114 0.44 53.85 -49.87
C GLY A 114 0.46 54.60 -51.20
N ALA A 115 -0.51 54.36 -52.09
CA ALA A 115 -0.60 55.06 -53.37
C ALA A 115 -0.70 56.59 -53.19
N VAL A 116 -1.56 57.08 -52.27
CA VAL A 116 -1.70 58.53 -52.02
C VAL A 116 -0.37 59.19 -51.61
N LYS A 117 0.56 58.46 -50.96
CA LYS A 117 1.87 58.99 -50.57
C LYS A 117 2.83 59.12 -51.74
N GLU A 118 2.79 58.19 -52.70
CA GLU A 118 3.58 58.29 -53.93
C GLU A 118 3.00 59.35 -54.89
N GLU A 119 1.68 59.48 -54.99
CA GLU A 119 1.03 60.58 -55.72
C GLU A 119 1.37 61.94 -55.09
N LYS A 120 1.31 62.08 -53.76
CA LYS A 120 1.77 63.30 -53.05
C LYS A 120 3.19 63.66 -53.44
N LYS A 121 4.10 62.69 -53.37
CA LYS A 121 5.53 62.85 -53.65
C LYS A 121 5.80 63.23 -55.11
N GLN A 122 4.99 62.75 -56.05
CA GLN A 122 5.05 63.15 -57.45
C GLN A 122 4.48 64.57 -57.65
N PHE A 123 3.37 64.93 -56.98
CA PHE A 123 2.81 66.29 -56.99
C PHE A 123 3.74 67.33 -56.35
N ASP A 124 4.32 67.05 -55.19
CA ASP A 124 5.30 67.92 -54.52
C ASP A 124 6.54 68.13 -55.42
N LYS A 125 7.04 67.06 -56.05
CA LYS A 125 8.17 67.10 -57.02
C LYS A 125 7.86 67.92 -58.27
N GLU A 126 6.71 67.74 -58.91
CA GLU A 126 6.36 68.56 -60.07
C GLU A 126 5.97 70.00 -59.67
N THR A 127 5.51 70.24 -58.43
CA THR A 127 5.37 71.59 -57.85
C THR A 127 6.72 72.31 -57.81
N GLU A 128 7.74 71.72 -57.17
CA GLU A 128 9.09 72.30 -57.09
C GLU A 128 9.68 72.55 -58.48
N LYS A 129 9.57 71.56 -59.37
CA LYS A 129 10.03 71.67 -60.77
C LYS A 129 9.31 72.78 -61.53
N TYR A 130 7.98 72.87 -61.41
CA TYR A 130 7.17 73.88 -62.09
C TYR A 130 7.55 75.29 -61.69
N TYR A 131 7.57 75.60 -60.39
CA TYR A 131 7.94 76.93 -59.92
C TYR A 131 9.41 77.27 -60.22
N SER A 132 10.32 76.30 -60.16
CA SER A 132 11.73 76.50 -60.55
C SER A 132 11.91 76.72 -62.07
N VAL A 133 11.04 76.18 -62.93
CA VAL A 133 11.03 76.49 -64.37
C VAL A 133 10.38 77.85 -64.63
N LEU A 134 9.30 78.18 -63.91
CA LEU A 134 8.61 79.47 -64.00
C LEU A 134 9.51 80.65 -63.62
N GLU A 135 10.26 80.56 -62.52
CA GLU A 135 11.21 81.60 -62.12
C GLU A 135 12.28 81.82 -63.21
N LYS A 136 12.84 80.74 -63.77
CA LYS A 136 13.82 80.82 -64.87
C LYS A 136 13.21 81.43 -66.13
N HIS A 137 11.96 81.07 -66.47
CA HIS A 137 11.23 81.63 -67.60
C HIS A 137 10.98 83.14 -67.41
N LEU A 138 10.48 83.56 -66.25
CA LEU A 138 10.26 84.98 -65.90
C LEU A 138 11.56 85.80 -65.86
N SER A 139 12.71 85.16 -65.59
CA SER A 139 14.03 85.80 -65.64
C SER A 139 14.58 86.04 -67.06
N LEU A 140 13.91 85.55 -68.11
CA LEU A 140 14.37 85.73 -69.49
C LEU A 140 14.27 87.19 -69.93
N SER A 141 15.41 87.75 -70.35
CA SER A 141 15.46 89.09 -70.94
C SER A 141 14.62 89.19 -72.21
N SER A 142 13.71 90.16 -72.25
CA SER A 142 12.88 90.52 -73.43
C SER A 142 13.69 90.95 -74.67
N LYS A 143 15.03 91.06 -74.56
CA LYS A 143 15.96 91.30 -75.67
C LYS A 143 16.47 90.01 -76.34
N LYS A 144 15.99 88.83 -75.93
CA LYS A 144 16.24 87.54 -76.60
C LYS A 144 15.65 87.52 -78.02
N LYS A 145 16.09 86.57 -78.84
CA LYS A 145 15.45 86.31 -80.15
C LYS A 145 14.04 85.79 -79.92
N GLU A 146 13.09 86.27 -80.71
CA GLU A 146 11.66 85.92 -80.63
C GLU A 146 11.41 84.40 -80.71
N SER A 147 12.18 83.68 -81.54
CA SER A 147 12.14 82.21 -81.60
C SER A 147 12.53 81.52 -80.28
N GLN A 148 13.45 82.10 -79.50
CA GLN A 148 13.86 81.59 -78.18
C GLN A 148 12.87 81.94 -77.08
N LEU A 149 12.08 83.01 -77.26
CA LEU A 149 10.97 83.34 -76.38
C LEU A 149 9.82 82.35 -76.61
N HIS A 150 9.40 82.16 -77.87
CA HIS A 150 8.38 81.15 -78.22
C HIS A 150 8.75 79.71 -77.84
N GLU A 151 10.03 79.33 -77.93
CA GLU A 151 10.51 78.04 -77.45
C GLU A 151 10.35 77.92 -75.92
N ALA A 152 10.67 78.98 -75.17
CA ALA A 152 10.49 79.04 -73.73
C ALA A 152 9.00 79.08 -73.31
N ASP A 153 8.14 79.82 -74.03
CA ASP A 153 6.68 79.83 -73.83
C ASP A 153 6.10 78.41 -74.04
N SER A 154 6.51 77.77 -75.12
CA SER A 154 6.07 76.42 -75.50
C SER A 154 6.51 75.37 -74.49
N GLN A 155 7.70 75.51 -73.89
CA GLN A 155 8.15 74.63 -72.83
C GLN A 155 7.45 74.93 -71.49
N MET A 156 7.31 76.20 -71.13
CA MET A 156 6.59 76.65 -69.94
C MET A 156 5.15 76.13 -69.91
N SER A 157 4.44 76.14 -71.04
CA SER A 157 3.08 75.61 -71.11
C SER A 157 3.01 74.08 -71.01
N LYS A 158 4.05 73.33 -71.41
CA LYS A 158 4.13 71.87 -71.20
C LYS A 158 4.40 71.53 -69.73
N ASP A 159 5.38 72.17 -69.11
CA ASP A 159 5.69 71.95 -67.69
C ASP A 159 4.52 72.36 -66.79
N ARG A 160 3.77 73.41 -67.16
CA ARG A 160 2.49 73.76 -66.53
C ARG A 160 1.44 72.65 -66.64
N GLN A 161 1.30 72.04 -67.82
CA GLN A 161 0.34 70.95 -68.02
C GLN A 161 0.71 69.72 -67.18
N VAL A 162 1.99 69.34 -67.14
CA VAL A 162 2.48 68.23 -66.29
C VAL A 162 2.20 68.48 -64.80
N PHE A 163 2.37 69.72 -64.32
CA PHE A 163 2.01 70.09 -62.96
C PHE A 163 0.50 69.97 -62.70
N TYR A 164 -0.35 70.47 -63.60
CA TYR A 164 -1.80 70.35 -63.45
C TYR A 164 -2.28 68.91 -63.50
N ASP A 165 -1.78 68.08 -64.43
CA ASP A 165 -2.14 66.67 -64.52
C ASP A 165 -1.79 65.92 -63.21
N ALA A 166 -0.60 66.20 -62.64
CA ALA A 166 -0.20 65.66 -61.33
C ALA A 166 -1.09 66.17 -60.17
N SER A 167 -1.46 67.45 -60.17
CA SER A 167 -2.36 68.01 -59.14
C SER A 167 -3.77 67.42 -59.22
N LEU A 168 -4.31 67.20 -60.42
CA LEU A 168 -5.62 66.57 -60.64
C LEU A 168 -5.60 65.11 -60.20
N GLN A 169 -4.54 64.37 -60.54
CA GLN A 169 -4.34 62.98 -60.10
C GLN A 169 -4.24 62.88 -58.57
N TYR A 170 -3.50 63.78 -57.92
CA TYR A 170 -3.37 63.78 -56.46
C TYR A 170 -4.70 64.10 -55.75
N VAL A 171 -5.42 65.14 -56.19
CA VAL A 171 -6.76 65.48 -55.66
C VAL A 171 -7.74 64.33 -55.85
N PHE A 172 -7.76 63.72 -57.05
CA PHE A 172 -8.59 62.54 -57.33
C PHE A 172 -8.26 61.38 -56.37
N LYS A 173 -6.97 61.07 -56.17
CA LYS A 173 -6.55 59.94 -55.33
C LYS A 173 -6.88 60.18 -53.84
N ILE A 174 -6.81 61.42 -53.36
CA ILE A 174 -7.30 61.76 -52.02
C ILE A 174 -8.81 61.48 -51.92
N GLN A 175 -9.62 61.99 -52.84
CA GLN A 175 -11.08 61.78 -52.82
C GLN A 175 -11.43 60.29 -52.90
N GLU A 176 -10.77 59.54 -53.78
CA GLU A 176 -10.97 58.09 -53.92
C GLU A 176 -10.75 57.36 -52.58
N VAL A 177 -9.68 57.67 -51.84
CA VAL A 177 -9.41 57.03 -50.53
C VAL A 177 -10.35 57.51 -49.43
N GLN A 178 -10.80 58.77 -49.46
CA GLN A 178 -11.81 59.30 -48.52
C GLN A 178 -13.20 58.66 -48.71
N GLU A 179 -13.52 58.19 -49.92
CA GLU A 179 -14.71 57.38 -50.19
C GLU A 179 -14.49 55.89 -49.89
N ARG A 180 -13.40 55.28 -50.40
CA ARG A 180 -13.08 53.86 -50.17
C ARG A 180 -13.00 53.49 -48.69
N LYS A 181 -12.47 54.37 -47.83
CA LYS A 181 -12.39 54.13 -46.38
C LYS A 181 -13.75 53.94 -45.70
N LYS A 182 -14.87 54.31 -46.34
CA LYS A 182 -16.22 54.14 -45.77
C LYS A 182 -16.69 52.69 -45.83
N PHE A 183 -16.17 51.88 -46.76
CA PHE A 183 -16.56 50.47 -46.93
C PHE A 183 -15.36 49.52 -46.79
N GLU A 184 -14.22 49.73 -47.48
CA GLU A 184 -13.05 48.83 -47.42
C GLU A 184 -12.43 48.70 -46.02
N PHE A 185 -12.72 49.63 -45.11
CA PHE A 185 -12.33 49.56 -43.68
C PHE A 185 -13.43 49.00 -42.76
N VAL A 186 -14.71 49.22 -43.11
CA VAL A 186 -15.86 48.84 -42.27
C VAL A 186 -16.30 47.41 -42.53
N GLU A 187 -16.20 46.93 -43.78
CA GLU A 187 -16.54 45.55 -44.15
C GLU A 187 -15.69 44.50 -43.41
N PRO A 188 -14.35 44.64 -43.26
CA PRO A 188 -13.55 43.70 -42.45
C PRO A 188 -13.91 43.71 -40.97
N LEU A 189 -14.28 44.88 -40.42
CA LEU A 189 -14.71 44.99 -39.02
C LEU A 189 -16.08 44.37 -38.79
N LEU A 190 -17.02 44.56 -39.72
CA LEU A 190 -18.34 43.92 -39.68
C LEU A 190 -18.23 42.40 -39.82
N ALA A 191 -17.44 41.92 -40.78
CA ALA A 191 -17.19 40.48 -40.97
C ALA A 191 -16.50 39.84 -39.75
N PHE A 192 -15.57 40.55 -39.10
CA PHE A 192 -14.94 40.09 -37.87
C PHE A 192 -15.90 40.04 -36.68
N LEU A 193 -16.71 41.08 -36.47
CA LEU A 193 -17.73 41.11 -35.41
C LEU A 193 -18.79 40.01 -35.63
N GLN A 194 -19.22 39.80 -36.87
CA GLN A 194 -20.13 38.72 -37.22
C GLN A 194 -19.47 37.34 -36.96
N GLY A 195 -18.20 37.15 -37.32
CA GLY A 195 -17.45 35.93 -37.00
C GLY A 195 -17.32 35.67 -35.49
N LEU A 196 -17.09 36.71 -34.68
CA LEU A 196 -17.09 36.60 -33.22
C LEU A 196 -18.48 36.21 -32.67
N PHE A 197 -19.56 36.85 -33.15
CA PHE A 197 -20.91 36.52 -32.70
C PHE A 197 -21.34 35.12 -33.12
N THR A 198 -20.99 34.66 -34.34
CA THR A 198 -21.18 33.27 -34.76
C THR A 198 -20.41 32.32 -33.84
N PHE A 199 -19.12 32.57 -33.56
CA PHE A 199 -18.33 31.75 -32.64
C PHE A 199 -18.94 31.63 -31.23
N TYR A 200 -19.43 32.74 -30.66
CA TYR A 200 -20.10 32.70 -29.36
C TYR A 200 -21.47 31.99 -29.41
N HIS A 201 -22.19 32.08 -30.53
CA HIS A 201 -23.46 31.38 -30.72
C HIS A 201 -23.24 29.86 -30.90
N GLU A 202 -22.28 29.45 -31.72
CA GLU A 202 -21.87 28.04 -31.88
C GLU A 202 -21.39 27.45 -30.55
N GLY A 203 -20.62 28.20 -29.76
CA GLY A 203 -20.21 27.80 -28.41
C GLY A 203 -21.38 27.68 -27.42
N TYR A 204 -22.43 28.49 -27.57
CA TYR A 204 -23.66 28.38 -26.77
C TYR A 204 -24.51 27.17 -27.19
N GLU A 205 -24.74 26.96 -28.49
CA GLU A 205 -25.51 25.81 -28.97
C GLU A 205 -24.81 24.49 -28.62
N LEU A 206 -23.48 24.40 -28.76
CA LEU A 206 -22.69 23.25 -28.28
C LEU A 206 -22.87 23.00 -26.78
N ALA A 207 -22.86 24.06 -25.96
CA ALA A 207 -23.07 23.93 -24.51
C ALA A 207 -24.51 23.50 -24.18
N SER A 208 -25.49 23.89 -25.00
CA SER A 208 -26.90 23.46 -24.94
C SER A 208 -27.05 21.98 -25.32
N GLU A 209 -26.43 21.54 -26.42
CA GLU A 209 -26.38 20.13 -26.86
C GLU A 209 -25.66 19.23 -25.83
N PHE A 210 -24.70 19.78 -25.08
CA PHE A 210 -23.99 19.07 -24.02
C PHE A 210 -24.80 18.91 -22.72
N GLU A 211 -25.82 19.75 -22.48
CA GLU A 211 -26.56 19.79 -21.22
C GLU A 211 -27.22 18.44 -20.83
N PRO A 212 -27.84 17.65 -21.74
CA PRO A 212 -28.37 16.34 -21.41
C PRO A 212 -27.28 15.34 -20.98
N TYR A 213 -26.11 15.35 -21.63
CA TYR A 213 -25.00 14.49 -21.23
C TYR A 213 -24.42 14.92 -19.86
N LYS A 214 -24.30 16.23 -19.62
CA LYS A 214 -23.94 16.80 -18.31
C LYS A 214 -24.89 16.35 -17.20
N GLN A 215 -26.20 16.35 -17.45
CA GLN A 215 -27.20 15.88 -16.47
C GLN A 215 -27.10 14.36 -16.23
N GLN A 216 -26.89 13.56 -17.27
CA GLN A 216 -26.66 12.12 -17.13
C GLN A 216 -25.37 11.84 -16.34
N LEU A 217 -24.27 12.53 -16.65
CA LEU A 217 -23.00 12.38 -15.93
C LEU A 217 -23.12 12.79 -14.45
N GLN A 218 -23.91 13.82 -14.13
CA GLN A 218 -24.23 14.19 -12.74
C GLN A 218 -25.04 13.11 -12.02
N PHE A 219 -26.00 12.47 -12.70
CA PHE A 219 -26.77 11.35 -12.16
C PHE A 219 -25.87 10.14 -11.89
N ASN A 220 -25.05 9.74 -12.85
CA ASN A 220 -24.10 8.61 -12.73
C ASN A 220 -23.09 8.86 -11.60
N LEU A 221 -22.56 10.08 -11.47
CA LEU A 221 -21.71 10.49 -10.34
C LEU A 221 -22.43 10.39 -8.99
N GLN A 222 -23.72 10.72 -8.93
CA GLN A 222 -24.48 10.61 -7.68
C GLN A 222 -24.84 9.15 -7.35
N ASN A 223 -25.10 8.30 -8.35
CA ASN A 223 -25.22 6.85 -8.17
C ASN A 223 -23.91 6.26 -7.64
N ALA A 224 -22.77 6.57 -8.26
CA ALA A 224 -21.46 6.11 -7.80
C ALA A 224 -21.18 6.52 -6.35
N ARG A 225 -21.52 7.75 -5.95
CA ARG A 225 -21.43 8.22 -4.54
C ARG A 225 -22.35 7.44 -3.59
N ASN A 226 -23.61 7.22 -3.98
CA ASN A 226 -24.58 6.47 -3.17
C ASN A 226 -24.14 5.01 -3.01
N ASN A 227 -23.66 4.40 -4.09
CA ASN A 227 -23.11 3.04 -4.12
C ASN A 227 -21.84 2.92 -3.28
N PHE A 228 -20.95 3.93 -3.33
CA PHE A 228 -19.75 4.00 -2.49
C PHE A 228 -20.10 4.01 -1.00
N GLU A 229 -20.96 4.92 -0.52
CA GLU A 229 -21.28 4.99 0.91
C GLU A 229 -22.03 3.73 1.41
N SER A 230 -22.88 3.13 0.58
CA SER A 230 -23.52 1.83 0.86
C SER A 230 -22.47 0.70 0.98
N THR A 231 -21.60 0.59 -0.02
CA THR A 231 -20.53 -0.44 -0.06
C THR A 231 -19.55 -0.26 1.10
N ARG A 232 -19.16 0.99 1.40
CA ARG A 232 -18.33 1.37 2.54
C ARG A 232 -18.97 0.94 3.87
N ALA A 233 -20.27 1.16 4.07
CA ALA A 233 -20.95 0.76 5.28
C ALA A 233 -20.91 -0.78 5.50
N GLU A 234 -21.06 -1.57 4.43
CA GLU A 234 -20.92 -3.03 4.51
C GLU A 234 -19.47 -3.51 4.62
N VAL A 235 -18.50 -2.87 3.97
CA VAL A 235 -17.06 -3.12 4.16
C VAL A 235 -16.64 -2.80 5.60
N GLU A 236 -17.14 -1.71 6.19
CA GLU A 236 -16.93 -1.39 7.60
C GLU A 236 -17.59 -2.41 8.52
N ARG A 237 -18.81 -2.89 8.22
CA ARG A 237 -19.46 -3.99 8.96
C ARG A 237 -18.67 -5.29 8.88
N LEU A 238 -18.15 -5.65 7.70
CA LEU A 238 -17.32 -6.82 7.48
C LEU A 238 -15.99 -6.70 8.24
N MET A 239 -15.31 -5.56 8.17
CA MET A 239 -14.10 -5.29 8.95
C MET A 239 -14.36 -5.39 10.46
N LYS A 240 -15.46 -4.81 10.96
CA LYS A 240 -15.85 -4.88 12.38
C LYS A 240 -16.10 -6.33 12.80
N ARG A 241 -16.83 -7.11 11.99
CA ARG A 241 -17.07 -8.56 12.20
C ARG A 241 -15.77 -9.37 12.25
N ILE A 242 -14.89 -9.22 11.26
CA ILE A 242 -13.61 -9.93 11.20
C ILE A 242 -12.71 -9.56 12.39
N ARG A 243 -12.65 -8.28 12.77
CA ARG A 243 -11.89 -7.81 13.95
C ARG A 243 -12.45 -8.36 15.27
N SER A 244 -13.75 -8.68 15.33
CA SER A 244 -14.39 -9.28 16.50
C SER A 244 -14.38 -10.81 16.53
N ALA A 245 -13.88 -11.47 15.48
CA ALA A 245 -13.78 -12.93 15.46
C ALA A 245 -12.59 -13.42 16.30
N GLU A 246 -12.72 -14.60 16.90
CA GLU A 246 -11.66 -15.23 17.70
C GLU A 246 -10.50 -15.73 16.82
N GLU A 247 -9.36 -16.11 17.43
CA GLU A 247 -8.13 -16.52 16.70
C GLU A 247 -8.34 -17.72 15.74
N ASP A 248 -9.43 -18.47 15.87
CA ASP A 248 -9.81 -19.60 15.02
C ASP A 248 -10.67 -19.20 13.79
N PHE A 249 -10.79 -17.91 13.44
CA PHE A 249 -11.48 -17.47 12.21
C PHE A 249 -10.83 -18.06 10.95
N LYS A 250 -11.51 -19.03 10.32
CA LYS A 250 -11.14 -19.56 9.01
C LYS A 250 -11.87 -18.81 7.91
N ALA A 251 -11.12 -18.24 6.97
CA ALA A 251 -11.68 -17.77 5.71
C ALA A 251 -12.23 -18.95 4.89
N PRO A 252 -13.23 -18.74 4.01
CA PRO A 252 -13.66 -19.75 3.04
C PRO A 252 -12.48 -20.17 2.16
N SER A 253 -12.22 -21.48 2.08
CA SER A 253 -11.11 -22.05 1.33
C SER A 253 -11.54 -23.35 0.66
N CYS A 254 -10.93 -23.67 -0.49
CA CYS A 254 -11.01 -25.00 -1.09
C CYS A 254 -10.11 -26.03 -0.37
N PHE A 255 -9.12 -25.57 0.41
CA PHE A 255 -8.21 -26.44 1.16
C PHE A 255 -8.78 -26.80 2.53
N THR A 256 -8.47 -28.01 3.01
CA THR A 256 -8.87 -28.48 4.36
C THR A 256 -8.10 -27.73 5.46
N MET A 257 -6.86 -27.34 5.16
CA MET A 257 -6.04 -26.46 6.00
C MET A 257 -5.04 -25.71 5.13
N GLU A 258 -4.80 -24.44 5.43
CA GLU A 258 -3.75 -23.65 4.78
C GLU A 258 -3.10 -22.64 5.75
N GLY A 259 -2.02 -22.01 5.28
CA GLY A 259 -1.32 -20.94 5.99
C GLY A 259 0.19 -21.17 6.06
N TYR A 260 0.88 -20.27 6.78
CA TYR A 260 2.34 -20.30 6.87
C TYR A 260 2.88 -21.39 7.80
N LEU A 261 3.87 -22.14 7.32
CA LEU A 261 4.70 -23.05 8.11
C LEU A 261 6.19 -22.74 7.90
N TYR A 262 6.98 -22.94 8.94
CA TYR A 262 8.44 -22.92 8.84
C TYR A 262 8.96 -24.35 8.66
N ILE A 263 9.90 -24.54 7.74
CA ILE A 263 10.36 -25.88 7.32
C ILE A 263 11.87 -26.00 7.53
N GLN A 264 12.31 -27.08 8.17
CA GLN A 264 13.73 -27.30 8.48
C GLN A 264 14.50 -27.82 7.27
N GLU A 265 15.13 -26.91 6.53
CA GLU A 265 16.15 -27.26 5.55
C GLU A 265 17.43 -27.73 6.22
N LYS A 266 18.06 -28.77 5.67
CA LYS A 266 19.44 -29.16 6.01
C LYS A 266 20.40 -28.50 5.02
N ARG A 267 21.41 -27.80 5.53
CA ARG A 267 22.47 -27.18 4.72
C ARG A 267 23.84 -27.68 5.20
N PRO A 268 24.93 -27.59 4.41
CA PRO A 268 26.25 -28.11 4.81
C PRO A 268 26.79 -27.57 6.15
N LEU A 269 26.34 -26.36 6.53
CA LEU A 269 26.69 -25.68 7.79
C LEU A 269 25.49 -25.58 8.76
N GLY A 270 24.62 -26.59 8.81
CA GLY A 270 23.60 -26.75 9.86
C GLY A 270 22.17 -26.91 9.36
N SER A 271 21.23 -26.17 9.94
CA SER A 271 19.83 -26.14 9.51
C SER A 271 19.28 -24.72 9.46
N VAL A 272 18.50 -24.44 8.41
CA VAL A 272 17.79 -23.17 8.22
C VAL A 272 16.28 -23.45 8.32
N TRP A 273 15.52 -22.47 8.78
CA TRP A 273 14.07 -22.53 8.87
C TRP A 273 13.46 -21.55 7.88
N THR A 274 13.08 -22.06 6.71
CA THR A 274 12.52 -21.25 5.61
C THR A 274 11.00 -21.19 5.72
N ARG A 275 10.39 -20.04 5.43
CA ARG A 275 8.94 -19.84 5.55
C ARG A 275 8.23 -20.13 4.22
N TYR A 276 7.40 -21.17 4.22
CA TYR A 276 6.54 -21.52 3.10
C TYR A 276 5.09 -21.17 3.40
N TYR A 277 4.33 -20.81 2.35
CA TYR A 277 2.88 -20.93 2.40
C TYR A 277 2.52 -22.37 2.07
N CYS A 278 1.73 -23.01 2.92
CA CYS A 278 1.37 -24.41 2.80
C CYS A 278 -0.14 -24.57 2.65
N THR A 279 -0.56 -25.54 1.84
CA THR A 279 -1.96 -25.97 1.72
C THR A 279 -2.06 -27.48 1.85
N TYR A 280 -3.20 -27.97 2.34
CA TYR A 280 -3.49 -29.40 2.46
C TYR A 280 -4.94 -29.70 2.09
N GLU A 281 -5.13 -30.68 1.22
CA GLU A 281 -6.44 -31.21 0.82
C GLU A 281 -6.60 -32.66 1.31
N LYS A 282 -7.55 -32.89 2.22
CA LYS A 282 -7.77 -34.20 2.84
C LYS A 282 -8.33 -35.26 1.87
N GLY A 283 -9.06 -34.83 0.83
CA GLY A 283 -9.65 -35.71 -0.17
C GLY A 283 -8.60 -36.42 -1.05
N SER A 284 -7.62 -35.69 -1.56
CA SER A 284 -6.50 -36.24 -2.34
C SER A 284 -5.32 -36.70 -1.47
N GLN A 285 -5.26 -36.21 -0.22
CA GLN A 285 -4.12 -36.24 0.71
C GLN A 285 -2.91 -35.42 0.21
N MET A 286 -3.13 -34.45 -0.67
CA MET A 286 -2.09 -33.59 -1.22
C MET A 286 -1.69 -32.50 -0.22
N PHE A 287 -0.38 -32.33 -0.03
CA PHE A 287 0.25 -31.25 0.72
C PHE A 287 1.14 -30.45 -0.24
N THR A 288 0.92 -29.13 -0.33
CA THR A 288 1.62 -28.26 -1.27
C THR A 288 2.38 -27.17 -0.53
N MET A 289 3.58 -26.83 -1.01
CA MET A 289 4.49 -25.85 -0.45
C MET A 289 4.89 -24.80 -1.49
N SER A 290 4.52 -23.54 -1.26
CA SER A 290 4.90 -22.39 -2.10
C SER A 290 5.91 -21.51 -1.36
N ASN A 291 7.04 -21.18 -2.00
CA ASN A 291 8.02 -20.27 -1.44
C ASN A 291 7.50 -18.81 -1.53
N THR A 292 7.81 -17.99 -0.52
CA THR A 292 7.36 -16.58 -0.44
C THR A 292 8.50 -15.56 -0.34
N GLU A 293 9.76 -16.00 -0.46
CA GLU A 293 10.92 -15.10 -0.54
C GLU A 293 11.12 -14.57 -1.96
N ALA A 294 10.45 -13.46 -2.27
CA ALA A 294 10.72 -12.69 -3.48
C ALA A 294 12.17 -12.16 -3.47
N ARG A 295 12.93 -12.47 -4.52
CA ARG A 295 14.20 -11.78 -4.81
C ARG A 295 13.89 -10.33 -5.23
N PRO A 296 14.81 -9.36 -5.04
CA PRO A 296 14.56 -7.93 -5.31
C PRO A 296 14.22 -7.57 -6.77
N ASN A 297 14.19 -8.52 -7.70
CA ASN A 297 13.82 -8.34 -9.11
C ASN A 297 12.37 -8.80 -9.41
N GLY A 298 11.52 -8.99 -8.40
CA GLY A 298 10.07 -9.20 -8.55
C GLY A 298 9.59 -10.56 -9.08
N VAL A 299 10.43 -11.33 -9.77
CA VAL A 299 10.05 -12.61 -10.41
C VAL A 299 9.91 -13.74 -9.39
N VAL A 300 8.68 -14.15 -9.09
CA VAL A 300 8.34 -15.28 -8.19
C VAL A 300 8.38 -16.62 -8.96
N ASN A 301 9.53 -16.96 -9.56
CA ASN A 301 9.72 -18.23 -10.27
C ASN A 301 10.01 -19.39 -9.29
N GLY A 302 8.97 -19.83 -8.58
CA GLY A 302 8.99 -21.03 -7.75
C GLY A 302 7.72 -21.86 -7.96
N THR A 303 7.80 -22.88 -8.82
CA THR A 303 6.74 -23.91 -8.95
C THR A 303 6.45 -24.53 -7.58
N PRO A 304 5.19 -24.59 -7.11
CA PRO A 304 4.87 -25.18 -5.82
C PRO A 304 5.32 -26.63 -5.72
N GLU A 305 5.98 -27.01 -4.63
CA GLU A 305 6.33 -28.41 -4.39
C GLU A 305 5.08 -29.15 -3.91
N MET A 306 4.70 -30.24 -4.57
CA MET A 306 3.51 -31.04 -4.26
C MET A 306 3.90 -32.43 -3.74
N PHE A 307 3.25 -32.87 -2.66
CA PHE A 307 3.56 -34.12 -1.97
C PHE A 307 2.31 -34.85 -1.52
N LYS A 308 2.23 -36.18 -1.72
CA LYS A 308 1.19 -36.98 -1.09
C LYS A 308 1.59 -37.34 0.35
N LEU A 309 0.75 -36.95 1.31
CA LEU A 309 0.96 -37.23 2.73
C LEU A 309 0.87 -38.73 3.02
N ARG A 310 1.88 -39.29 3.70
CA ARG A 310 1.93 -40.69 4.17
C ARG A 310 1.63 -40.80 5.66
N SER A 311 2.19 -39.92 6.49
CA SER A 311 1.90 -39.86 7.93
C SER A 311 2.23 -38.49 8.52
N CYS A 312 1.58 -38.14 9.63
CA CYS A 312 1.83 -36.93 10.40
C CYS A 312 1.99 -37.29 11.89
N VAL A 313 3.03 -36.77 12.55
CA VAL A 313 3.40 -37.12 13.93
C VAL A 313 3.92 -35.90 14.68
N ARG A 314 3.48 -35.67 15.92
CA ARG A 314 4.00 -34.59 16.76
C ARG A 314 5.45 -34.86 17.16
N ARG A 315 6.38 -33.95 16.83
CA ARG A 315 7.79 -34.07 17.24
C ARG A 315 7.91 -33.91 18.77
N LYS A 316 8.85 -34.61 19.38
CA LYS A 316 9.11 -34.49 20.82
C LYS A 316 9.75 -33.13 21.11
N THR A 317 9.31 -32.48 22.17
CA THR A 317 9.78 -31.14 22.56
C THR A 317 11.29 -31.14 22.82
N ASP A 318 11.81 -32.25 23.34
CA ASP A 318 13.20 -32.40 23.77
C ASP A 318 14.11 -32.92 22.63
N SER A 319 13.54 -33.15 21.44
CA SER A 319 14.29 -33.55 20.23
C SER A 319 14.59 -32.41 19.26
N ILE A 320 14.11 -31.19 19.55
CA ILE A 320 14.41 -29.99 18.75
C ILE A 320 14.23 -28.71 19.56
N ASP A 321 15.20 -27.79 19.48
CA ASP A 321 15.12 -26.48 20.15
C ASP A 321 14.20 -25.50 19.37
N LYS A 322 12.96 -25.92 19.09
CA LYS A 322 11.91 -25.08 18.48
C LYS A 322 10.54 -25.47 19.02
N ARG A 323 9.63 -24.48 19.08
CA ARG A 323 8.26 -24.68 19.58
C ARG A 323 7.34 -25.15 18.44
N PHE A 324 6.27 -25.84 18.83
CA PHE A 324 5.16 -26.20 17.95
C PHE A 324 5.52 -27.10 16.74
N CYS A 325 6.63 -27.83 16.81
CA CYS A 325 7.08 -28.69 15.70
C CYS A 325 6.26 -29.98 15.55
N PHE A 326 6.13 -30.42 14.30
CA PHE A 326 5.56 -31.70 13.90
C PHE A 326 6.26 -32.21 12.63
N ASP A 327 6.17 -33.51 12.41
CA ASP A 327 6.88 -34.22 11.33
C ASP A 327 5.86 -34.83 10.38
N ILE A 328 6.09 -34.67 9.07
CA ILE A 328 5.37 -35.41 8.05
C ILE A 328 6.30 -36.37 7.31
N GLU A 329 5.78 -37.55 7.00
CA GLU A 329 6.32 -38.46 5.99
C GLU A 329 5.47 -38.28 4.73
N VAL A 330 6.12 -38.22 3.56
CA VAL A 330 5.44 -38.09 2.26
C VAL A 330 5.75 -39.30 1.37
N VAL A 331 5.18 -39.37 0.17
CA VAL A 331 5.43 -40.48 -0.77
C VAL A 331 6.72 -40.26 -1.56
N GLU A 332 6.98 -39.02 -1.97
CA GLU A 332 7.96 -38.63 -2.99
C GLU A 332 9.36 -38.37 -2.42
N ARG A 333 9.48 -38.03 -1.13
CA ARG A 333 10.76 -37.76 -0.45
C ARG A 333 11.05 -38.82 0.61
N HIS A 334 12.29 -39.32 0.59
CA HIS A 334 12.79 -40.30 1.56
C HIS A 334 13.27 -39.60 2.84
N GLY A 335 12.40 -39.56 3.85
CA GLY A 335 12.69 -39.02 5.18
C GLY A 335 11.52 -38.22 5.76
N VAL A 336 11.69 -37.72 6.98
CA VAL A 336 10.72 -36.81 7.61
C VAL A 336 11.00 -35.36 7.22
N ILE A 337 9.98 -34.66 6.73
CA ILE A 337 9.98 -33.20 6.61
C ILE A 337 9.57 -32.67 7.98
N THR A 338 10.38 -31.75 8.53
CA THR A 338 10.12 -31.14 9.84
C THR A 338 9.45 -29.79 9.65
N LEU A 339 8.26 -29.63 10.22
CA LEU A 339 7.41 -28.45 10.12
C LEU A 339 7.31 -27.78 11.49
N GLN A 340 7.21 -26.45 11.51
CA GLN A 340 6.93 -25.63 12.68
C GLN A 340 5.70 -24.75 12.40
N ALA A 341 4.67 -24.93 13.23
CA ALA A 341 3.48 -24.09 13.25
C ALA A 341 3.69 -22.78 14.01
N LEU A 342 2.79 -21.81 13.80
CA LEU A 342 2.88 -20.48 14.42
C LEU A 342 2.50 -20.49 15.92
N SER A 343 1.54 -21.34 16.31
CA SER A 343 1.05 -21.50 17.67
C SER A 343 0.71 -22.96 17.99
N GLU A 344 0.44 -23.30 19.26
CA GLU A 344 0.01 -24.66 19.64
C GLU A 344 -1.41 -24.98 19.15
N ALA A 345 -2.28 -23.97 19.00
CA ALA A 345 -3.60 -24.10 18.38
C ALA A 345 -3.46 -24.37 16.87
N ASN A 346 -2.68 -23.54 16.16
CA ASN A 346 -2.38 -23.74 14.75
C ASN A 346 -1.71 -25.11 14.48
N ARG A 347 -0.80 -25.56 15.35
CA ARG A 347 -0.25 -26.94 15.31
C ARG A 347 -1.32 -28.01 15.47
N ARG A 348 -2.29 -27.80 16.37
CA ARG A 348 -3.39 -28.75 16.58
C ARG A 348 -4.25 -28.86 15.33
N LEU A 349 -4.65 -27.74 14.74
CA LEU A 349 -5.43 -27.70 13.49
C LEU A 349 -4.71 -28.38 12.32
N TRP A 350 -3.40 -28.11 12.13
CA TRP A 350 -2.59 -28.79 11.12
C TRP A 350 -2.50 -30.31 11.35
N MET A 351 -2.28 -30.74 12.60
CA MET A 351 -2.25 -32.16 12.96
C MET A 351 -3.60 -32.85 12.77
N GLU A 352 -4.69 -32.17 13.09
CA GLU A 352 -6.07 -32.70 13.00
C GLU A 352 -6.51 -32.84 11.54
N ALA A 353 -6.22 -31.86 10.69
CA ALA A 353 -6.42 -31.96 9.25
C ALA A 353 -5.69 -33.20 8.67
N MET A 354 -4.43 -33.40 9.09
CA MET A 354 -3.53 -34.47 8.65
C MET A 354 -3.65 -35.83 9.40
N ASP A 355 -4.68 -36.04 10.23
CA ASP A 355 -4.89 -37.28 11.02
C ASP A 355 -3.67 -37.70 11.89
N GLY A 356 -2.95 -36.69 12.39
CA GLY A 356 -1.63 -36.81 13.00
C GLY A 356 -1.61 -37.36 14.43
N LYS A 357 -0.52 -38.03 14.80
CA LYS A 357 -0.45 -38.89 16.01
C LYS A 357 0.54 -38.38 17.07
N GLU A 358 0.21 -38.62 18.34
CA GLU A 358 1.05 -38.30 19.52
C GLU A 358 2.13 -39.37 19.78
N PRO A 359 3.25 -39.04 20.48
CA PRO A 359 4.35 -39.98 20.70
C PRO A 359 3.99 -41.17 21.61
N ALA A 360 4.30 -42.40 21.15
CA ALA A 360 3.85 -43.67 21.72
C ALA A 360 4.19 -43.95 23.22
N GLY A 361 5.06 -43.16 23.86
CA GLY A 361 5.51 -43.40 25.25
C GLY A 361 4.41 -43.27 26.30
N PHE A 362 3.51 -42.28 26.17
CA PHE A 362 2.39 -42.10 27.12
C PHE A 362 1.39 -43.26 27.09
N ASN A 363 1.13 -43.81 25.90
CA ASN A 363 0.16 -44.89 25.73
C ASN A 363 0.66 -46.21 26.35
N PHE A 364 1.97 -46.48 26.26
CA PHE A 364 2.58 -47.61 26.98
C PHE A 364 2.41 -47.48 28.50
N VAL A 365 2.77 -46.34 29.09
CA VAL A 365 2.64 -46.11 30.53
C VAL A 365 1.20 -46.27 31.00
N LYS A 366 0.23 -45.65 30.31
CA LYS A 366 -1.19 -45.78 30.64
C LYS A 366 -1.68 -47.23 30.56
N LYS A 367 -1.36 -47.96 29.49
CA LYS A 367 -1.83 -49.36 29.32
C LYS A 367 -1.15 -50.34 30.27
N CYS A 368 0.12 -50.13 30.63
CA CYS A 368 0.77 -50.90 31.69
C CYS A 368 0.10 -50.68 33.06
N ILE A 369 -0.24 -49.42 33.39
CA ILE A 369 -0.94 -49.07 34.62
C ILE A 369 -2.34 -49.69 34.66
N GLU A 370 -3.11 -49.56 33.58
CA GLU A 370 -4.45 -50.15 33.43
C GLU A 370 -4.44 -51.67 33.68
N LEU A 371 -3.52 -52.42 33.05
CA LEU A 371 -3.41 -53.87 33.23
C LEU A 371 -2.98 -54.27 34.65
N VAL A 372 -2.16 -53.45 35.33
CA VAL A 372 -1.75 -53.68 36.71
C VAL A 372 -2.86 -53.32 37.71
N GLU A 373 -3.69 -52.33 37.42
CA GLU A 373 -4.86 -52.01 38.25
C GLU A 373 -5.95 -53.08 38.12
N THR A 374 -6.29 -53.50 36.90
CA THR A 374 -7.38 -54.46 36.64
C THR A 374 -7.13 -55.87 37.21
N ARG A 375 -5.87 -56.34 37.23
CA ARG A 375 -5.55 -57.72 37.69
C ARG A 375 -4.25 -57.89 38.48
N GLY A 376 -3.65 -56.80 38.94
CA GLY A 376 -2.33 -56.81 39.58
C GLY A 376 -2.28 -56.36 41.04
N LEU A 377 -3.26 -55.58 41.52
CA LEU A 377 -3.18 -54.87 42.81
C LEU A 377 -2.93 -55.77 44.02
N SER A 378 -3.49 -56.98 44.06
CA SER A 378 -3.31 -57.96 45.16
C SER A 378 -2.03 -58.81 45.04
N THR A 379 -1.15 -58.56 44.06
CA THR A 379 0.06 -59.39 43.85
C THR A 379 1.09 -59.10 44.94
N LEU A 380 1.38 -60.07 45.82
CA LEU A 380 2.42 -59.94 46.85
C LEU A 380 3.77 -59.53 46.24
N GLY A 381 4.32 -58.42 46.73
CA GLY A 381 5.57 -57.85 46.23
C GLY A 381 5.46 -57.19 44.85
N LEU A 382 4.30 -56.63 44.50
CA LEU A 382 4.10 -55.86 43.26
C LEU A 382 5.21 -54.78 43.10
N TYR A 383 5.76 -54.63 41.90
CA TYR A 383 6.97 -53.84 41.61
C TYR A 383 8.27 -54.26 42.35
N ARG A 384 8.24 -54.91 43.52
CA ARG A 384 9.42 -55.45 44.21
C ARG A 384 9.98 -56.69 43.49
N THR A 385 9.12 -57.66 43.18
CA THR A 385 9.50 -58.86 42.43
C THR A 385 9.69 -58.53 40.95
N GLY A 386 10.84 -58.90 40.37
CA GLY A 386 11.12 -58.69 38.95
C GLY A 386 10.49 -59.76 38.05
N GLY A 387 9.94 -59.34 36.90
CA GLY A 387 9.69 -60.23 35.77
C GLY A 387 10.99 -60.66 35.07
N VAL A 388 10.94 -61.77 34.33
CA VAL A 388 12.11 -62.37 33.67
C VAL A 388 12.70 -61.40 32.63
N ASN A 389 13.98 -61.04 32.76
CA ASN A 389 14.62 -60.01 31.93
C ASN A 389 14.46 -60.24 30.41
N SER A 390 14.52 -61.48 29.93
CA SER A 390 14.31 -61.79 28.50
C SER A 390 12.88 -61.54 28.03
N LYS A 391 11.85 -61.78 28.88
CA LYS A 391 10.47 -61.37 28.59
C LYS A 391 10.34 -59.84 28.59
N VAL A 392 10.98 -59.16 29.54
CA VAL A 392 10.93 -57.69 29.66
C VAL A 392 11.55 -57.01 28.43
N GLN A 393 12.71 -57.49 27.94
CA GLN A 393 13.31 -56.95 26.72
C GLN A 393 12.45 -57.26 25.48
N ARG A 394 11.86 -58.47 25.38
CA ARG A 394 10.90 -58.79 24.30
C ARG A 394 9.67 -57.88 24.31
N LEU A 395 9.13 -57.55 25.49
CA LEU A 395 8.03 -56.58 25.66
C LEU A 395 8.43 -55.20 25.16
N MET A 396 9.57 -54.66 25.62
CA MET A 396 10.07 -53.35 25.21
C MET A 396 10.30 -53.27 23.70
N THR A 397 10.97 -54.26 23.09
CA THR A 397 11.23 -54.31 21.64
C THR A 397 9.96 -54.49 20.82
N SER A 398 8.96 -55.23 21.31
CA SER A 398 7.68 -55.40 20.62
C SER A 398 6.90 -54.07 20.52
N VAL A 399 6.78 -53.36 21.64
CA VAL A 399 6.05 -52.08 21.70
C VAL A 399 6.82 -50.96 21.00
N PHE A 400 8.08 -50.73 21.38
CA PHE A 400 8.83 -49.56 20.91
C PHE A 400 9.53 -49.78 19.57
N GLY A 401 9.88 -51.02 19.22
CA GLY A 401 10.50 -51.36 17.93
C GLY A 401 9.49 -51.64 16.82
N LYS A 402 8.47 -52.48 17.09
CA LYS A 402 7.47 -52.88 16.08
C LYS A 402 6.13 -52.12 16.16
N LYS A 403 6.04 -51.07 16.99
CA LYS A 403 4.84 -50.22 17.20
C LYS A 403 3.55 -51.01 17.50
N ARG A 404 3.66 -52.23 18.07
CA ARG A 404 2.48 -53.07 18.38
C ARG A 404 1.79 -52.58 19.67
N PRO A 405 0.45 -52.63 19.74
CA PRO A 405 -0.27 -52.33 20.98
C PRO A 405 0.10 -53.32 22.09
N LEU A 406 -0.05 -52.89 23.34
CA LEU A 406 0.16 -53.76 24.50
C LEU A 406 -1.06 -54.66 24.69
N ASP A 407 -0.97 -55.88 24.18
CA ASP A 407 -1.95 -56.94 24.43
C ASP A 407 -2.05 -57.28 25.93
N ALA A 408 -3.26 -57.61 26.37
CA ALA A 408 -3.58 -57.89 27.75
C ALA A 408 -3.04 -59.25 28.19
N ASP A 409 -3.27 -60.33 27.44
CA ASP A 409 -3.12 -61.69 27.97
C ASP A 409 -1.76 -62.33 27.67
N THR A 410 -0.99 -61.77 26.72
CA THR A 410 0.38 -62.22 26.43
C THR A 410 1.39 -62.03 27.59
N TRP A 411 1.15 -61.12 28.54
CA TRP A 411 2.18 -60.67 29.49
C TRP A 411 1.81 -60.80 30.98
N ASP A 412 2.63 -61.53 31.75
CA ASP A 412 2.47 -61.64 33.21
C ASP A 412 2.73 -60.31 33.95
N ASN A 413 2.06 -60.12 35.09
CA ASN A 413 2.11 -58.87 35.88
C ASN A 413 3.54 -58.50 36.31
N LYS A 414 4.43 -59.48 36.56
CA LYS A 414 5.83 -59.25 36.92
C LYS A 414 6.62 -58.68 35.73
N THR A 415 6.33 -59.17 34.53
CA THR A 415 6.89 -58.66 33.26
C THR A 415 6.37 -57.25 32.94
N ILE A 416 5.07 -56.99 33.11
CA ILE A 416 4.48 -55.65 32.90
C ILE A 416 5.07 -54.63 33.87
N THR A 417 5.11 -54.94 35.18
CA THR A 417 5.68 -54.04 36.20
C THR A 417 7.18 -53.82 36.04
N SER A 418 7.95 -54.85 35.63
CA SER A 418 9.34 -54.65 35.21
C SER A 418 9.49 -53.80 33.94
N GLY A 419 8.61 -53.98 32.94
CA GLY A 419 8.59 -53.16 31.72
C GLY A 419 8.34 -51.68 32.01
N LEU A 420 7.39 -51.37 32.90
CA LEU A 420 7.10 -50.00 33.32
C LEU A 420 8.31 -49.36 34.02
N LYS A 421 8.93 -50.05 35.00
CA LYS A 421 10.17 -49.58 35.66
C LYS A 421 11.30 -49.38 34.64
N ASN A 422 11.44 -50.29 33.67
CA ASN A 422 12.49 -50.23 32.65
C ASN A 422 12.29 -49.04 31.70
N TYR A 423 11.05 -48.74 31.30
CA TYR A 423 10.73 -47.54 30.52
C TYR A 423 11.18 -46.27 31.23
N PHE A 424 10.78 -46.06 32.49
CA PHE A 424 11.18 -44.86 33.25
C PHE A 424 12.70 -44.78 33.48
N ARG A 425 13.36 -45.91 33.74
CA ARG A 425 14.81 -45.99 33.90
C ARG A 425 15.57 -45.61 32.64
N CYS A 426 15.10 -46.06 31.47
CA CYS A 426 15.75 -45.87 30.17
C CYS A 426 15.33 -44.57 29.44
N LEU A 427 14.59 -43.66 30.08
CA LEU A 427 14.38 -42.31 29.56
C LEU A 427 15.72 -41.56 29.42
N ALA A 428 15.89 -40.73 28.39
CA ALA A 428 17.12 -39.95 28.18
C ALA A 428 17.45 -39.00 29.35
N GLU A 429 16.41 -38.45 29.99
CA GLU A 429 16.48 -37.73 31.27
C GLU A 429 15.51 -38.41 32.28
N PRO A 430 15.80 -38.49 33.59
CA PRO A 430 14.80 -38.92 34.57
C PRO A 430 13.54 -38.05 34.53
N VAL A 431 12.37 -38.59 34.87
CA VAL A 431 11.11 -37.82 34.81
C VAL A 431 11.12 -36.60 35.73
N LEU A 432 11.84 -36.64 36.86
CA LEU A 432 12.02 -35.49 37.75
C LEU A 432 13.11 -34.50 37.30
N THR A 433 13.73 -34.72 36.13
CA THR A 433 14.82 -33.94 35.50
C THR A 433 16.17 -33.97 36.24
N TYR A 434 17.27 -34.00 35.49
CA TYR A 434 18.61 -33.73 36.05
C TYR A 434 18.70 -32.28 36.54
N ARG A 435 18.08 -31.34 35.81
CA ARG A 435 18.08 -29.90 36.14
C ARG A 435 17.56 -29.61 37.55
N LEU A 436 16.49 -30.29 37.98
CA LEU A 436 15.89 -30.10 39.32
C LEU A 436 16.41 -31.09 40.37
N HIS A 437 17.25 -32.07 40.00
CA HIS A 437 17.73 -33.12 40.90
C HIS A 437 18.31 -32.58 42.22
N LYS A 438 19.25 -31.63 42.13
CA LYS A 438 19.91 -31.01 43.29
C LYS A 438 18.90 -30.27 44.19
N GLU A 439 17.86 -29.65 43.63
CA GLU A 439 16.81 -28.97 44.41
C GLU A 439 15.78 -29.95 45.01
N PHE A 440 15.41 -31.05 44.34
CA PHE A 440 14.57 -32.09 44.94
C PHE A 440 15.27 -32.78 46.13
N ILE A 441 16.55 -33.13 46.00
CA ILE A 441 17.34 -33.70 47.10
C ILE A 441 17.49 -32.72 48.28
N LYS A 442 17.63 -31.42 48.00
CA LYS A 442 17.65 -30.35 49.01
C LYS A 442 16.28 -30.14 49.66
N ALA A 443 15.19 -30.23 48.89
CA ALA A 443 13.82 -30.15 49.40
C ALA A 443 13.46 -31.31 50.33
N ALA A 444 13.99 -32.51 50.09
CA ALA A 444 13.82 -33.66 50.98
C ALA A 444 14.69 -33.60 52.26
N LYS A 445 15.61 -32.63 52.39
CA LYS A 445 16.53 -32.47 53.53
C LYS A 445 16.09 -31.43 54.57
N TYR A 446 14.96 -30.74 54.39
CA TYR A 446 14.43 -29.85 55.42
C TYR A 446 13.80 -30.66 56.56
N ASP A 447 14.03 -30.24 57.81
CA ASP A 447 13.53 -30.97 58.99
C ASP A 447 12.00 -30.92 59.08
N ASP A 448 11.39 -29.74 58.86
CA ASP A 448 9.94 -29.56 58.90
C ASP A 448 9.23 -30.26 57.71
N GLN A 449 8.35 -31.20 58.04
CA GLN A 449 7.61 -32.01 57.07
C GLN A 449 6.66 -31.17 56.19
N LYS A 450 6.02 -30.14 56.75
CA LYS A 450 5.09 -29.27 56.00
C LYS A 450 5.84 -28.45 54.95
N TYR A 451 7.07 -28.03 55.26
CA TYR A 451 7.97 -27.32 54.37
C TYR A 451 8.57 -28.24 53.30
N ARG A 452 8.96 -29.49 53.64
CA ARG A 452 9.35 -30.50 52.64
C ARG A 452 8.27 -30.69 51.57
N VAL A 453 7.02 -30.92 52.00
CA VAL A 453 5.86 -31.07 51.08
C VAL A 453 5.66 -29.83 50.21
N ARG A 454 5.69 -28.62 50.78
CA ARG A 454 5.56 -27.36 50.01
C ARG A 454 6.70 -27.15 49.01
N ALA A 455 7.93 -27.48 49.39
CA ALA A 455 9.09 -27.34 48.52
C ALA A 455 9.05 -28.32 47.34
N ILE A 456 8.71 -29.59 47.58
CA ILE A 456 8.54 -30.61 46.54
C ILE A 456 7.37 -30.26 45.61
N HIS A 457 6.22 -29.84 46.15
CA HIS A 457 5.07 -29.37 45.36
C HIS A 457 5.47 -28.20 44.41
N ALA A 458 6.17 -27.19 44.93
CA ALA A 458 6.66 -26.07 44.13
C ALA A 458 7.72 -26.46 43.08
N LEU A 459 8.40 -27.61 43.23
CA LEU A 459 9.32 -28.16 42.23
C LEU A 459 8.58 -28.99 41.17
N VAL A 460 7.51 -29.70 41.53
CA VAL A 460 6.65 -30.43 40.56
C VAL A 460 6.02 -29.48 39.54
N TYR A 461 5.59 -28.28 39.97
CA TYR A 461 5.11 -27.24 39.05
C TYR A 461 6.22 -26.55 38.23
N LYS A 462 7.50 -26.83 38.49
CA LYS A 462 8.67 -26.38 37.68
C LYS A 462 9.18 -27.45 36.70
N LEU A 463 8.60 -28.65 36.70
CA LEU A 463 8.85 -29.68 35.69
C LEU A 463 8.26 -29.25 34.34
N PRO A 464 8.81 -29.72 33.21
CA PRO A 464 8.12 -29.66 31.93
C PRO A 464 6.73 -30.29 32.03
N GLU A 465 5.75 -29.73 31.31
CA GLU A 465 4.34 -30.15 31.38
C GLU A 465 4.15 -31.67 31.16
N LYS A 466 4.86 -32.23 30.17
CA LYS A 466 4.86 -33.67 29.86
C LYS A 466 5.42 -34.51 31.00
N ASN A 467 6.51 -34.06 31.64
CA ASN A 467 7.08 -34.72 32.80
C ASN A 467 6.11 -34.70 33.99
N ARG A 468 5.47 -33.54 34.25
CA ARG A 468 4.46 -33.40 35.32
C ARG A 468 3.27 -34.34 35.08
N ALA A 469 2.72 -34.37 33.86
CA ALA A 469 1.58 -35.21 33.50
C ALA A 469 1.92 -36.72 33.53
N MET A 470 3.14 -37.11 33.13
CA MET A 470 3.60 -38.49 33.24
C MET A 470 3.80 -38.92 34.70
N LEU A 471 4.33 -38.02 35.53
CA LEU A 471 4.56 -38.25 36.95
C LEU A 471 3.24 -38.31 37.74
N ASP A 472 2.26 -37.47 37.42
CA ASP A 472 0.89 -37.50 37.98
C ASP A 472 0.23 -38.87 37.76
N VAL A 473 0.17 -39.33 36.49
CA VAL A 473 -0.39 -40.64 36.13
C VAL A 473 0.31 -41.79 36.87
N LEU A 474 1.64 -41.74 37.03
CA LEU A 474 2.38 -42.75 37.77
C LEU A 474 2.14 -42.66 39.30
N THR A 475 2.12 -41.46 39.89
CA THR A 475 2.01 -41.29 41.35
C THR A 475 0.60 -41.58 41.85
N ASN A 476 -0.44 -41.27 41.07
CA ASN A 476 -1.82 -41.73 41.30
C ASN A 476 -1.88 -43.28 41.31
N HIS A 477 -1.24 -43.94 40.34
CA HIS A 477 -1.17 -45.40 40.32
C HIS A 477 -0.46 -45.97 41.56
N LEU A 478 0.69 -45.42 41.93
CA LEU A 478 1.44 -45.86 43.11
C LEU A 478 0.68 -45.62 44.42
N LEU A 479 -0.14 -44.57 44.52
CA LEU A 479 -1.06 -44.36 45.63
C LEU A 479 -2.08 -45.50 45.73
N LYS A 480 -2.75 -45.86 44.64
CA LYS A 480 -3.68 -47.01 44.60
C LYS A 480 -3.00 -48.34 44.96
N VAL A 481 -1.76 -48.57 44.50
CA VAL A 481 -0.99 -49.77 44.90
C VAL A 481 -0.76 -49.77 46.41
N SER A 482 -0.37 -48.63 46.98
CA SER A 482 -0.13 -48.51 48.43
C SER A 482 -1.38 -48.63 49.29
N SER A 483 -2.56 -48.25 48.79
CA SER A 483 -3.83 -48.43 49.50
C SER A 483 -4.31 -49.91 49.54
N HIS A 484 -3.59 -50.82 48.88
CA HIS A 484 -3.80 -52.27 48.93
C HIS A 484 -2.65 -52.99 49.66
N SER A 485 -1.90 -52.27 50.51
CA SER A 485 -0.73 -52.77 51.25
C SER A 485 -0.99 -54.07 52.00
N ASP A 486 -2.21 -54.26 52.50
CA ASP A 486 -2.58 -55.36 53.38
C ASP A 486 -2.69 -56.70 52.62
N GLN A 487 -2.75 -56.64 51.28
CA GLN A 487 -2.73 -57.80 50.39
C GLN A 487 -1.38 -57.93 49.66
N ASN A 488 -0.82 -56.80 49.18
CA ASN A 488 0.36 -56.82 48.32
C ASN A 488 1.71 -56.57 49.04
N MET A 489 1.67 -56.19 50.31
CA MET A 489 2.81 -55.84 51.17
C MET A 489 3.67 -54.64 50.67
N MET A 490 3.09 -53.79 49.83
CA MET A 490 3.77 -52.63 49.22
C MET A 490 3.31 -51.29 49.82
N THR A 491 3.81 -51.00 51.02
CA THR A 491 3.67 -49.68 51.64
C THR A 491 4.29 -48.56 50.78
N VAL A 492 3.94 -47.30 51.07
CA VAL A 492 4.49 -46.14 50.34
C VAL A 492 6.02 -46.11 50.38
N SER A 493 6.67 -46.44 51.50
CA SER A 493 8.13 -46.51 51.58
C SER A 493 8.72 -47.70 50.79
N ASN A 494 8.03 -48.84 50.74
CA ASN A 494 8.43 -49.96 49.87
C ASN A 494 8.40 -49.56 48.39
N LEU A 495 7.44 -48.73 47.96
CA LEU A 495 7.40 -48.15 46.61
C LEU A 495 8.45 -47.05 46.43
N GLY A 496 8.66 -46.20 47.44
CA GLY A 496 9.68 -45.15 47.47
C GLY A 496 11.09 -45.69 47.23
N MET A 497 11.46 -46.80 47.86
CA MET A 497 12.74 -47.49 47.64
C MET A 497 12.94 -48.01 46.20
N ILE A 498 11.85 -48.34 45.49
CA ILE A 498 11.90 -48.88 44.12
C ILE A 498 11.91 -47.74 43.09
N PHE A 499 11.09 -46.72 43.32
CA PHE A 499 10.87 -45.64 42.37
C PHE A 499 11.78 -44.43 42.60
N GLY A 500 12.30 -44.19 43.80
CA GLY A 500 13.32 -43.15 44.09
C GLY A 500 14.48 -43.13 43.08
N PRO A 501 15.30 -44.19 43.00
CA PRO A 501 16.40 -44.27 42.02
C PRO A 501 15.93 -44.45 40.57
N THR A 502 14.67 -44.81 40.33
CA THR A 502 14.10 -44.96 38.97
C THR A 502 13.60 -43.63 38.40
N LEU A 503 13.13 -42.70 39.26
CA LEU A 503 12.52 -41.42 38.85
C LEU A 503 13.41 -40.20 39.11
N LEU A 504 14.36 -40.27 40.06
CA LEU A 504 15.28 -39.18 40.47
C LEU A 504 16.75 -39.63 40.44
N ARG A 505 17.17 -40.30 39.36
CA ARG A 505 18.56 -40.79 39.21
C ARG A 505 19.57 -39.62 39.15
N SER A 506 20.76 -39.85 39.69
CA SER A 506 21.91 -38.92 39.57
C SER A 506 22.40 -38.86 38.12
N GLN A 507 23.04 -37.75 37.74
CA GLN A 507 23.83 -37.64 36.50
C GLN A 507 25.29 -38.09 36.70
N GLU A 508 25.76 -38.12 37.95
CA GLU A 508 27.14 -38.47 38.33
C GLU A 508 27.12 -39.74 39.21
N GLU A 509 27.94 -40.75 38.88
CA GLU A 509 28.03 -42.03 39.62
C GLU A 509 29.05 -41.98 40.77
N THR A 510 28.93 -40.95 41.63
CA THR A 510 29.87 -40.73 42.75
C THR A 510 29.37 -41.36 44.06
N VAL A 511 30.29 -41.66 44.99
CA VAL A 511 29.93 -42.09 46.36
C VAL A 511 29.03 -41.06 47.06
N ALA A 512 29.25 -39.77 46.79
CA ALA A 512 28.38 -38.68 47.26
C ALA A 512 26.95 -38.77 46.67
N ALA A 513 26.79 -39.20 45.41
CA ALA A 513 25.47 -39.48 44.84
C ALA A 513 24.78 -40.68 45.50
N MET A 514 25.52 -41.75 45.82
CA MET A 514 24.98 -42.93 46.53
C MET A 514 24.41 -42.56 47.90
N MET A 515 25.10 -41.70 48.66
CA MET A 515 24.60 -41.19 49.95
C MET A 515 23.29 -40.38 49.84
N ASN A 516 22.91 -39.93 48.64
CA ASN A 516 21.68 -39.20 48.40
C ASN A 516 20.48 -40.10 48.02
N ILE A 517 20.66 -41.40 47.78
CA ILE A 517 19.56 -42.32 47.38
C ILE A 517 18.43 -42.34 48.42
N LYS A 518 18.75 -42.32 49.72
CA LYS A 518 17.74 -42.23 50.79
C LYS A 518 16.83 -41.00 50.69
N PHE A 519 17.33 -39.88 50.14
CA PHE A 519 16.52 -38.68 49.90
C PHE A 519 15.72 -38.78 48.59
N GLN A 520 16.16 -39.57 47.60
CA GLN A 520 15.35 -39.88 46.41
C GLN A 520 14.08 -40.66 46.79
N ASN A 521 14.21 -41.60 47.71
CA ASN A 521 13.08 -42.36 48.26
C ASN A 521 12.07 -41.41 48.94
N ILE A 522 12.55 -40.53 49.84
CA ILE A 522 11.75 -39.52 50.54
C ILE A 522 11.01 -38.57 49.58
N VAL A 523 11.61 -38.19 48.45
CA VAL A 523 10.89 -37.40 47.42
C VAL A 523 9.70 -38.20 46.87
N VAL A 524 9.89 -39.46 46.52
CA VAL A 524 8.82 -40.30 45.94
C VAL A 524 7.76 -40.67 46.98
N GLU A 525 8.13 -40.92 48.23
CA GLU A 525 7.21 -41.12 49.35
C GLU A 525 6.27 -39.91 49.49
N ILE A 526 6.83 -38.70 49.56
CA ILE A 526 6.06 -37.45 49.68
C ILE A 526 5.13 -37.24 48.47
N LEU A 527 5.57 -37.57 47.25
CA LEU A 527 4.76 -37.46 46.02
C LEU A 527 3.57 -38.43 46.01
N ILE A 528 3.69 -39.61 46.62
CA ILE A 528 2.61 -40.59 46.75
C ILE A 528 1.65 -40.16 47.86
N GLU A 529 2.15 -39.94 49.09
CA GLU A 529 1.35 -39.54 50.26
C GLU A 529 0.53 -38.27 50.04
N ASN A 530 1.07 -37.31 49.26
CA ASN A 530 0.47 -36.00 49.07
C ASN A 530 -0.08 -35.80 47.65
N HIS A 531 -0.30 -36.86 46.86
CA HIS A 531 -0.70 -36.79 45.44
C HIS A 531 -1.80 -35.74 45.18
N HIS A 532 -2.97 -35.88 45.82
CA HIS A 532 -4.08 -34.94 45.65
C HIS A 532 -3.70 -33.48 45.92
N LYS A 533 -2.84 -33.24 46.91
CA LYS A 533 -2.36 -31.89 47.27
C LYS A 533 -1.31 -31.35 46.29
N VAL A 534 -0.51 -32.23 45.68
CA VAL A 534 0.58 -31.90 44.75
C VAL A 534 0.10 -31.72 43.30
N TYR A 535 -1.07 -32.26 42.94
CA TYR A 535 -1.61 -32.20 41.57
C TYR A 535 -2.99 -31.53 41.43
N LEU A 536 -3.81 -31.48 42.48
CA LEU A 536 -5.16 -30.86 42.45
C LEU A 536 -5.22 -29.48 43.14
N SER A 537 -4.11 -28.93 43.62
CA SER A 537 -4.05 -27.59 44.22
C SER A 537 -2.85 -26.80 43.69
N LEU A 538 -2.98 -25.47 43.55
CA LEU A 538 -1.86 -24.64 43.13
C LEU A 538 -0.81 -24.49 44.26
N PRO A 539 0.49 -24.46 43.95
CA PRO A 539 1.52 -24.30 44.96
C PRO A 539 1.47 -22.89 45.57
N LEU A 540 1.10 -22.83 46.86
CA LEU A 540 1.15 -21.60 47.65
C LEU A 540 2.54 -20.94 47.55
N PRO A 541 2.64 -19.60 47.43
CA PRO A 541 3.91 -18.89 47.38
C PRO A 541 4.89 -19.35 48.45
N GLN A 542 6.17 -19.47 48.09
CA GLN A 542 7.21 -19.77 49.08
C GLN A 542 7.33 -18.56 50.01
N ALA A 543 6.87 -18.71 51.25
CA ALA A 543 7.18 -17.74 52.30
C ALA A 543 8.71 -17.69 52.45
N PRO A 544 9.33 -16.50 52.55
CA PRO A 544 10.78 -16.38 52.65
C PRO A 544 11.24 -17.11 53.91
N SER A 545 12.02 -18.18 53.72
CA SER A 545 12.47 -18.99 54.84
C SER A 545 13.38 -18.18 55.75
N SER A 546 13.06 -18.19 57.05
CA SER A 546 14.00 -17.77 58.09
C SER A 546 15.25 -18.62 57.96
N ARG A 547 16.39 -17.94 57.72
CA ARG A 547 17.67 -18.60 57.47
C ARG A 547 18.04 -19.56 58.61
N SER A 548 18.00 -20.86 58.34
CA SER A 548 18.77 -21.87 59.08
C SER A 548 20.26 -21.80 58.68
N THR A 549 20.86 -20.61 58.83
CA THR A 549 22.32 -20.44 58.71
C THR A 549 23.01 -20.84 60.02
N PRO A 550 24.16 -21.54 59.95
CA PRO A 550 25.09 -21.64 61.07
C PRO A 550 25.49 -20.27 61.64
N ARG A 551 26.05 -20.27 62.85
CA ARG A 551 26.27 -19.08 63.70
C ARG A 551 26.82 -17.85 62.96
N ARG A 552 26.17 -16.71 63.18
CA ARG A 552 26.53 -15.39 62.65
C ARG A 552 27.37 -14.61 63.68
N ASN A 553 28.64 -14.37 63.37
CA ASN A 553 29.35 -13.23 63.98
C ASN A 553 28.87 -11.91 63.33
N LYS A 554 28.85 -10.82 64.12
CA LYS A 554 28.26 -9.54 63.73
C LYS A 554 29.30 -8.56 63.22
N ALA A 555 28.93 -7.82 62.17
CA ALA A 555 29.35 -6.44 61.92
C ALA A 555 28.09 -5.62 61.57
N ILE A 556 28.16 -4.30 61.65
CA ILE A 556 27.00 -3.38 61.69
C ILE A 556 27.18 -2.25 60.64
N CYS A 557 26.11 -1.49 60.38
CA CYS A 557 26.05 -0.20 59.66
C CYS A 557 26.04 -0.26 58.11
N LEU A 558 25.40 0.69 57.38
CA LEU A 558 24.33 1.66 57.71
C LEU A 558 23.58 2.11 56.41
N SER A 559 22.58 3.00 56.57
CA SER A 559 21.76 3.69 55.53
C SER A 559 22.55 4.46 54.45
N SER A 560 22.00 4.91 53.29
CA SER A 560 20.59 5.17 52.87
C SER A 560 20.32 4.67 51.41
N GLY A 561 19.44 5.17 50.51
CA GLY A 561 18.55 6.36 50.42
C GLY A 561 17.66 6.34 49.15
N LYS A 562 16.96 7.43 48.77
CA LYS A 562 16.10 7.52 47.55
C LYS A 562 15.87 8.97 47.05
N ARG A 563 15.58 9.18 45.73
CA ARG A 563 14.37 9.89 45.18
C ARG A 563 14.29 9.93 43.62
N LYS A 564 13.19 10.50 43.06
CA LYS A 564 12.78 10.55 41.62
C LYS A 564 11.99 11.85 41.28
N ALA A 565 11.94 12.24 39.98
CA ALA A 565 10.95 13.10 39.28
C ALA A 565 10.89 12.68 37.77
N ARG A 566 9.96 12.99 36.83
CA ARG A 566 8.74 13.86 36.67
C ARG A 566 8.92 15.31 36.15
N LEU A 567 8.12 15.86 35.18
CA LEU A 567 7.16 15.26 34.20
C LEU A 567 6.67 16.23 33.06
N TYR A 568 6.64 15.76 31.79
CA TYR A 568 5.69 16.08 30.66
C TYR A 568 5.77 17.39 29.79
N PRO A 569 5.07 17.44 28.61
CA PRO A 569 5.21 18.45 27.52
C PRO A 569 3.90 19.19 27.11
N PRO A 570 3.90 20.02 26.02
CA PRO A 570 2.70 20.61 25.37
C PRO A 570 2.42 20.10 23.93
N ALA A 571 1.35 20.60 23.27
CA ALA A 571 0.85 20.23 21.93
C ALA A 571 0.44 21.47 21.07
N LEU A 572 -0.01 21.28 19.81
CA LEU A 572 -0.41 22.35 18.87
C LEU A 572 -1.43 21.89 17.80
N CYS A 573 -2.22 22.81 17.24
CA CYS A 573 -3.26 22.60 16.20
C CYS A 573 -3.35 23.78 15.20
N LEU A 574 -3.69 23.50 13.93
CA LEU A 574 -4.18 24.37 12.83
C LEU A 574 -4.68 23.42 11.68
N ALA A 575 -5.50 23.79 10.68
CA ALA A 575 -6.54 24.82 10.49
C ALA A 575 -7.29 24.55 9.14
N ASP A 576 -8.49 25.11 8.94
CA ASP A 576 -9.32 24.96 7.72
C ASP A 576 -9.04 26.02 6.64
N ASN A 577 -9.59 25.84 5.42
CA ASN A 577 -9.55 26.85 4.34
C ASN A 577 -10.67 26.64 3.29
N ASP A 578 -11.52 27.65 3.07
CA ASP A 578 -12.58 27.71 2.05
C ASP A 578 -12.26 28.74 0.95
N SER A 579 -12.84 28.59 -0.26
CA SER A 579 -12.75 29.62 -1.31
C SER A 579 -13.91 29.57 -2.31
N GLU A 580 -14.83 30.54 -2.24
CA GLU A 580 -15.81 30.83 -3.30
C GLU A 580 -15.19 31.79 -4.34
N SER A 581 -15.16 31.43 -5.63
CA SER A 581 -14.73 32.35 -6.70
C SER A 581 -15.22 31.96 -8.11
N LEU A 582 -16.52 32.05 -8.39
CA LEU A 582 -17.07 31.85 -9.74
C LEU A 582 -18.39 32.63 -9.98
N CYS A 583 -18.33 33.96 -10.03
CA CYS A 583 -19.50 34.78 -10.38
C CYS A 583 -19.11 36.14 -11.02
N SER A 584 -18.86 36.16 -12.33
CA SER A 584 -18.53 37.40 -13.06
C SER A 584 -18.69 37.28 -14.59
N LEU A 585 -19.91 37.06 -15.08
CA LEU A 585 -20.18 37.04 -16.54
C LEU A 585 -21.59 37.53 -16.97
N GLN A 586 -22.35 38.16 -16.07
CA GLN A 586 -23.79 38.42 -16.26
C GLN A 586 -24.16 39.91 -16.46
N LEU A 587 -23.21 40.75 -16.91
CA LEU A 587 -23.34 42.22 -16.91
C LEU A 587 -23.30 42.91 -18.30
N LEU A 588 -23.36 42.17 -19.42
CA LEU A 588 -23.25 42.75 -20.77
C LEU A 588 -24.57 42.91 -21.54
N TYR A 589 -25.72 42.54 -20.96
CA TYR A 589 -27.02 42.50 -21.66
C TYR A 589 -28.00 43.64 -21.33
N SER A 590 -27.57 44.70 -20.62
CA SER A 590 -28.48 45.74 -20.09
C SER A 590 -28.32 47.15 -20.72
N CYS A 591 -27.69 47.27 -21.90
CA CYS A 591 -27.39 48.56 -22.53
C CYS A 591 -27.87 48.70 -23.99
N TYR A 592 -29.01 48.09 -24.34
CA TYR A 592 -29.75 48.40 -25.59
C TYR A 592 -31.27 48.32 -25.36
N SER A 593 -31.88 49.47 -25.07
CA SER A 593 -33.32 49.77 -25.13
C SER A 593 -33.50 51.29 -25.13
#